data_AF-A0A486XLP9-F1
#
_entry.id   AF-A0A486XLP9-F1
#
_cell.length_a   1.000
_cell.length_b   1.000
_cell.length_c   1.000
_cell.angle_alpha   90.00
_cell.angle_beta   90.00
_cell.angle_gamma   90.00
#
_symmetry.space_group_name_H-M   'P 1'
#
loop_
_entity.id
_entity.type
_entity.pdbx_description
1 polymer ?
#
loop_
_entity_poly.entity_id
_entity_poly.type
_entity_poly.pdbx_seq_one_letter_code
_entity_poly.pdbx_strand_id
1 'polypeptide(L)'
;MRSLKNKTHKPILRKNAFFQYGWVLLCMLCCCFMYLRAMKKKKQVLEVLKCQLYALQSEEKFLLEEKEDLKLQINSQRDPAWIELTLMKGLGLVPEGQLKVYFTRDE
;
A
#
# COMPACT_ATOMS: atom_id res chain seq x y z
N MET A 1 57.58 -58.14 -18.19
CA MET A 1 56.29 -58.27 -18.90
C MET A 1 55.54 -56.95 -18.77
N ARG A 2 55.06 -56.45 -19.90
CA ARG A 2 54.86 -55.03 -20.18
C ARG A 2 53.40 -54.61 -19.90
N SER A 3 53.27 -53.49 -19.19
CA SER A 3 52.20 -52.50 -19.33
C SER A 3 50.88 -52.71 -18.56
N LEU A 4 50.92 -52.30 -17.29
CA LEU A 4 49.84 -51.61 -16.59
C LEU A 4 49.44 -50.34 -17.37
N LYS A 5 48.37 -50.36 -18.18
CA LYS A 5 47.84 -49.10 -18.75
C LYS A 5 46.39 -49.13 -19.23
N ASN A 6 45.48 -49.73 -18.48
CA ASN A 6 44.04 -49.66 -18.77
C ASN A 6 43.26 -49.06 -17.59
N LYS A 7 43.45 -47.77 -17.28
CA LYS A 7 42.57 -47.08 -16.31
C LYS A 7 42.52 -45.54 -16.35
N THR A 8 42.93 -44.88 -17.42
CA THR A 8 43.03 -43.39 -17.45
C THR A 8 42.21 -42.68 -18.53
N HIS A 9 41.30 -43.37 -19.24
CA HIS A 9 40.51 -42.75 -20.32
C HIS A 9 39.00 -42.59 -19.99
N LYS A 10 38.65 -42.16 -18.78
CA LYS A 10 37.26 -41.81 -18.43
C LYS A 10 37.01 -40.38 -17.89
N PRO A 11 37.98 -39.59 -17.37
CA PRO A 11 37.63 -38.26 -16.85
C PRO A 11 37.47 -37.18 -17.93
N ILE A 12 37.99 -37.40 -19.15
CA ILE A 12 38.05 -36.40 -20.22
C ILE A 12 36.69 -36.28 -20.93
N LEU A 13 36.01 -37.40 -21.15
CA LEU A 13 34.67 -37.45 -21.76
C LEU A 13 33.59 -36.81 -20.85
N ARG A 14 33.70 -36.93 -19.52
CA ARG A 14 32.80 -36.23 -18.57
C ARG A 14 32.97 -34.72 -18.67
N LYS A 15 34.22 -34.22 -18.72
CA LYS A 15 34.49 -32.77 -18.77
C LYS A 15 33.89 -32.10 -20.01
N ASN A 16 33.96 -32.76 -21.16
CA ASN A 16 33.42 -32.22 -22.41
C ASN A 16 31.88 -32.19 -22.43
N ALA A 17 31.22 -33.19 -21.83
CA ALA A 17 29.77 -33.16 -21.64
C ALA A 17 29.33 -32.01 -20.70
N PHE A 18 30.07 -31.79 -19.59
CA PHE A 18 29.81 -30.64 -18.71
C PHE A 18 30.03 -29.29 -19.42
N PHE A 19 31.01 -29.19 -20.32
CA PHE A 19 31.26 -27.97 -21.08
C PHE A 19 30.19 -27.72 -22.16
N GLN A 20 29.76 -28.79 -22.86
CA GLN A 20 28.73 -28.71 -23.91
C GLN A 20 27.37 -28.29 -23.35
N TYR A 21 26.92 -28.90 -22.25
CA TYR A 21 25.64 -28.52 -21.62
C TYR A 21 25.77 -27.31 -20.68
N GLY A 22 26.99 -26.96 -20.25
CA GLY A 22 27.26 -25.85 -19.36
C GLY A 22 26.87 -24.50 -19.95
N TRP A 23 27.12 -24.28 -21.25
CA TRP A 23 26.72 -23.01 -21.90
C TRP A 23 25.21 -22.86 -21.99
N VAL A 24 24.48 -23.93 -22.27
CA VAL A 24 23.00 -23.92 -22.31
C VAL A 24 22.43 -23.64 -20.93
N LEU A 25 22.94 -24.31 -19.90
CA LEU A 25 22.55 -24.04 -18.50
C LEU A 25 22.84 -22.60 -18.09
N LEU A 26 23.99 -22.05 -18.51
CA LEU A 26 24.38 -20.68 -18.22
C LEU A 26 23.50 -19.66 -18.94
N CYS A 27 23.17 -19.90 -20.22
CA CYS A 27 22.19 -19.09 -20.95
C CYS A 27 20.81 -19.16 -20.29
N MET A 28 20.35 -20.35 -19.90
CA MET A 28 19.06 -20.54 -19.26
C MET A 28 18.99 -19.82 -17.91
N LEU A 29 20.04 -19.96 -17.08
CA LEU A 29 20.20 -19.22 -15.83
C LEU A 29 20.21 -17.70 -16.06
N CYS A 30 20.92 -17.22 -17.09
CA CYS A 30 20.98 -15.80 -17.42
C CYS A 30 19.59 -15.26 -17.81
N CYS A 31 18.84 -15.99 -18.64
CA CYS A 31 17.46 -15.66 -18.99
C CYS A 31 16.56 -15.62 -17.75
N CYS A 32 16.66 -16.61 -16.86
CA CYS A 32 15.92 -16.63 -15.59
C CYS A 32 16.29 -15.45 -14.69
N PHE A 33 17.58 -15.13 -14.54
CA PHE A 33 18.04 -14.00 -13.73
C PHE A 33 17.56 -12.66 -14.29
N MET A 34 17.60 -12.48 -15.61
CA MET A 34 17.05 -11.29 -16.27
C MET A 34 15.55 -11.17 -16.05
N TYR A 35 14.80 -12.26 -16.22
CA TYR A 35 13.37 -12.28 -15.96
C TYR A 35 13.04 -11.94 -14.50
N LEU A 36 13.73 -12.54 -13.53
CA LEU A 36 13.54 -12.26 -12.10
C LEU A 36 13.90 -10.80 -11.76
N ARG A 37 14.98 -10.27 -12.32
CA ARG A 37 15.37 -8.86 -12.14
C ARG A 37 14.34 -7.92 -12.76
N ALA A 38 13.81 -8.22 -13.94
CA ALA A 38 12.78 -7.43 -14.61
C ALA A 38 11.47 -7.41 -13.80
N MET A 39 11.05 -8.57 -13.28
CA MET A 39 9.86 -8.70 -12.44
C MET A 39 9.99 -7.95 -11.12
N LYS A 40 11.18 -7.95 -10.49
CA LYS A 40 11.42 -7.18 -9.25
C LYS A 40 11.26 -5.67 -9.45
N LYS A 41 11.70 -5.10 -10.58
CA LYS A 41 11.54 -3.67 -10.89
C LYS A 41 10.06 -3.28 -11.03
N LYS A 42 9.23 -4.15 -11.62
CA LYS A 42 7.79 -3.89 -11.79
C LYS A 42 7.04 -3.87 -10.47
N LYS A 43 7.43 -4.71 -9.50
CA LYS A 43 6.82 -4.73 -8.17
C LYS A 43 7.03 -3.43 -7.40
N GLN A 44 8.23 -2.84 -7.46
CA GLN A 44 8.49 -1.57 -6.78
C GLN A 44 7.63 -0.43 -7.34
N VAL A 45 7.46 -0.36 -8.66
CA VAL A 45 6.60 0.65 -9.30
C VAL A 45 5.13 0.44 -8.95
N LEU A 46 4.67 -0.81 -8.91
CA LEU A 46 3.29 -1.12 -8.50
C LEU A 46 3.01 -0.76 -7.04
N GLU A 47 3.94 -1.00 -6.13
CA GLU A 47 3.79 -0.63 -4.72
C GLU A 47 3.73 0.90 -4.54
N VAL A 48 4.58 1.65 -5.23
CA VAL A 48 4.54 3.12 -5.19
C VAL A 48 3.21 3.64 -5.73
N LEU A 49 2.73 3.11 -6.86
CA LEU A 49 1.47 3.54 -7.47
C LEU A 49 0.26 3.20 -6.57
N LYS A 50 0.29 2.05 -5.88
CA LYS A 50 -0.73 1.69 -4.89
C LYS A 50 -0.71 2.59 -3.67
N CYS A 51 0.46 2.94 -3.14
CA CYS A 51 0.57 3.89 -2.03
C CYS A 51 0.00 5.26 -2.40
N GLN A 52 0.27 5.75 -3.61
CA GLN A 52 -0.29 7.00 -4.10
C GLN A 52 -1.81 6.93 -4.26
N LEU A 53 -2.34 5.85 -4.84
CA LEU A 53 -3.79 5.65 -4.94
C LEU A 53 -4.46 5.59 -3.57
N TYR A 54 -3.85 4.90 -2.60
CA TYR A 54 -4.40 4.79 -1.25
C TYR A 54 -4.41 6.15 -0.55
N ALA A 55 -3.36 6.95 -0.71
CA ALA A 55 -3.30 8.32 -0.18
C ALA A 55 -4.40 9.20 -0.79
N LEU A 56 -4.53 9.21 -2.12
CA LEU A 56 -5.59 9.98 -2.80
C LEU A 56 -6.99 9.51 -2.39
N GLN A 57 -7.21 8.20 -2.26
CA GLN A 57 -8.50 7.65 -1.87
C GLN A 57 -8.87 8.00 -0.41
N SER A 58 -7.87 8.15 0.46
CA SER A 58 -8.11 8.59 1.84
C SER A 58 -8.51 10.06 1.92
N GLU A 59 -7.88 10.90 1.09
CA GLU A 59 -8.18 12.33 0.99
C GLU A 59 -9.57 12.57 0.36
N GLU A 60 -9.91 11.80 -0.68
CA GLU A 60 -11.23 11.84 -1.30
C GLU A 60 -12.34 11.50 -0.28
N LYS A 61 -12.13 10.49 0.57
CA LYS A 61 -13.11 10.11 1.61
C LYS A 61 -13.31 11.21 2.63
N PHE A 62 -12.24 11.85 3.10
CA PHE A 62 -12.33 12.94 4.06
C PHE A 62 -13.09 14.14 3.48
N LEU A 63 -12.76 14.54 2.25
CA LEU A 63 -13.45 15.63 1.55
C LEU A 63 -14.92 15.29 1.26
N LEU A 64 -15.24 14.02 0.99
CA LEU A 64 -16.60 13.57 0.74
C LEU A 64 -17.43 13.58 2.03
N GLU A 65 -16.86 13.16 3.15
CA GLU A 65 -17.47 13.24 4.49
C GLU A 65 -17.71 14.70 4.89
N GLU A 66 -16.72 15.58 4.68
CA GLU A 66 -16.85 17.01 4.94
C GLU A 66 -17.97 17.62 4.06
N LYS A 67 -18.02 17.27 2.78
CA LYS A 67 -19.08 17.73 1.87
C LYS A 67 -20.46 17.23 2.30
N GLU A 68 -20.57 15.99 2.76
CA GLU A 68 -21.83 15.44 3.28
C GLU A 68 -22.28 16.16 4.55
N ASP A 69 -21.36 16.45 5.47
CA ASP A 69 -21.65 17.21 6.69
C ASP A 69 -22.08 18.64 6.36
N LEU A 70 -21.37 19.35 5.48
CA LEU A 70 -21.77 20.67 5.01
C LEU A 70 -23.14 20.65 4.32
N LYS A 71 -23.43 19.61 3.52
CA LYS A 71 -24.72 19.46 2.86
C LYS A 71 -25.84 19.20 3.88
N LEU A 72 -25.55 18.45 4.94
CA LEU A 72 -26.45 18.22 6.05
C LEU A 72 -26.72 19.56 6.76
N GLN A 73 -25.67 20.31 7.10
CA GLN A 73 -25.77 21.66 7.70
C GLN A 73 -26.60 22.62 6.84
N ILE A 74 -26.42 22.63 5.51
CA ILE A 74 -27.21 23.49 4.61
C ILE A 74 -28.68 23.06 4.58
N ASN A 75 -28.94 21.76 4.56
CA ASN A 75 -30.32 21.24 4.59
C ASN A 75 -31.01 21.55 5.91
N SER A 76 -30.28 21.46 7.02
CA SER A 76 -30.80 21.74 8.35
C SER A 76 -30.85 23.23 8.68
N GLN A 77 -30.14 24.12 7.97
CA GLN A 77 -30.33 25.58 8.06
C GLN A 77 -31.75 26.05 7.68
N ARG A 78 -32.58 25.18 7.09
CA ARG A 78 -34.02 25.45 6.88
C ARG A 78 -34.89 25.12 8.10
N ASP A 79 -34.32 24.44 9.10
CA ASP A 79 -34.97 24.08 10.35
C ASP A 79 -34.59 25.10 11.45
N PRO A 80 -35.57 25.82 12.04
CA PRO A 80 -35.31 26.78 13.10
C PRO A 80 -34.59 26.15 14.32
N ALA A 81 -34.84 24.88 14.65
CA ALA A 81 -34.20 24.21 15.78
C ALA A 81 -32.70 23.95 15.54
N TRP A 82 -32.30 23.75 14.28
CA TRP A 82 -30.89 23.57 13.93
C TRP A 82 -30.09 24.88 13.99
N ILE A 83 -30.73 25.99 13.62
CA ILE A 83 -30.13 27.34 13.72
C ILE A 83 -29.83 27.65 15.19
N GLU A 84 -30.77 27.39 16.09
CA GLU A 84 -30.57 27.56 17.54
C GLU A 84 -29.43 26.69 18.07
N LEU A 85 -29.38 25.41 17.69
CA LEU A 85 -28.33 24.49 18.12
C LEU A 85 -26.94 24.88 17.58
N THR A 86 -26.88 25.39 16.34
CA THR A 86 -25.63 25.90 15.74
C THR A 86 -25.18 27.20 16.38
N LEU A 87 -26.11 28.11 16.69
CA LEU A 87 -25.85 29.34 17.45
C LEU A 87 -25.34 29.02 18.86
N MET A 88 -25.96 28.06 19.56
CA MET A 88 -25.51 27.62 20.89
C MET A 88 -24.09 27.04 20.86
N LYS A 89 -23.76 26.24 19.84
CA LYS A 89 -22.42 25.64 19.70
C LYS A 89 -21.35 26.66 19.25
N GLY A 90 -21.68 27.54 18.31
CA GLY A 90 -20.74 28.47 17.69
C GLY A 90 -20.50 29.74 18.49
N LEU A 91 -21.56 30.31 19.09
CA LEU A 91 -21.48 31.54 19.88
C LEU A 91 -21.46 31.28 21.40
N GLY A 92 -21.72 30.04 21.85
CA GLY A 92 -21.82 29.71 23.27
C GLY A 92 -23.04 30.34 23.97
N LEU A 93 -23.97 30.90 23.20
CA LEU A 93 -25.16 31.61 23.68
C LEU A 93 -26.30 30.62 23.90
N VAL A 94 -26.89 30.65 25.09
CA VAL A 94 -28.10 29.89 25.42
C VAL A 94 -29.32 30.77 25.08
N PRO A 95 -30.35 30.24 24.39
CA PRO A 95 -31.55 31.00 24.05
C PRO A 95 -32.26 31.48 25.31
N GLU A 96 -32.94 32.61 25.20
CA GLU A 96 -33.60 33.25 26.34
C GLU A 96 -34.64 32.31 26.97
N GLY A 97 -34.42 31.98 28.24
CA GLY A 97 -35.30 31.09 29.02
C GLY A 97 -34.72 29.71 29.38
N GLN A 98 -33.53 29.34 28.90
CA GLN A 98 -32.86 28.09 29.30
C GLN A 98 -31.66 28.38 30.24
N LEU A 99 -31.53 27.61 31.32
CA LEU A 99 -30.46 27.78 32.32
C LEU A 99 -29.30 26.82 32.02
N LYS A 100 -28.08 27.36 31.82
CA LYS A 100 -26.88 26.54 31.65
C LYS A 100 -26.46 25.95 33.00
N VAL A 101 -26.80 24.69 33.27
CA VAL A 101 -26.40 23.99 34.49
C VAL A 101 -24.99 23.42 34.30
N TYR A 102 -24.02 23.99 35.03
CA TYR A 102 -22.69 23.39 35.19
C TYR A 102 -22.72 22.44 36.38
N PHE A 103 -22.52 21.15 36.13
CA PHE A 103 -22.26 20.18 37.19
C PHE A 103 -20.77 20.25 37.55
N THR A 104 -20.43 21.05 38.54
CA THR A 104 -19.14 20.89 39.22
C THR A 104 -19.23 19.60 40.02
N ARG A 105 -18.36 18.61 39.73
CA ARG A 105 -18.16 17.49 40.65
C ARG A 105 -17.54 18.07 41.91
N ASP A 106 -18.33 18.21 42.97
CA ASP A 106 -17.79 18.36 44.31
C ASP A 106 -16.96 17.10 44.62
N GLU A 107 -15.75 17.32 45.12
CA GLU A 107 -14.69 16.34 45.37
C GLU A 107 -15.12 15.17 46.27
#